data_AF-A0A9Q3E7L0-F1
#
_entry.id   AF-A0A9Q3E7L0-F1
#
_cell.length_a   1.000
_cell.length_b   1.000
_cell.length_c   1.000
_cell.angle_alpha   90.00
_cell.angle_beta   90.00
_cell.angle_gamma   90.00
#
_symmetry.space_group_name_H-M   'P 1'
#
loop_
_entity.id
_entity.type
_entity.pdbx_description
1 polymer ?
#
loop_
_entity_poly.entity_id
_entity_poly.type
_entity_poly.pdbx_seq_one_letter_code
_entity_poly.pdbx_strand_id
1 'polypeptide(L)'
;MGQELLKEVPKIKKWPNFSGEGEYDHMEFTRGIEMIKEEFELPERLVTARFNTLFSKSAHRWYIKLRQEHGHQSWTWWKTYIINKWANDALRFKVETAFESEKFNYEKDRDLPQFCQQKDRLTALYPDMSEFMTHRKILRQCGGDLENSVKRRTTEKYSKEYIMNIYWKK
;
A
#
# COMPACT_ATOMS: atom_id res chain seq x y z
N MET A 1 20.03 14.30 -20.24
CA MET A 1 19.47 13.99 -18.91
C MET A 1 19.14 12.50 -18.74
N GLY A 2 18.36 11.86 -19.62
CA GLY A 2 17.92 10.47 -19.38
C GLY A 2 19.00 9.37 -19.23
N GLN A 3 20.20 9.54 -19.79
CA GLN A 3 21.27 8.52 -19.65
C GLN A 3 21.99 8.54 -18.28
N GLU A 4 21.95 9.65 -17.54
CA GLU A 4 22.62 9.76 -16.24
C GLU A 4 21.75 9.16 -15.13
N LEU A 5 20.46 9.44 -15.13
CA LEU A 5 19.48 8.84 -14.20
C LEU A 5 19.47 7.31 -14.29
N LEU A 6 19.67 6.74 -15.48
CA LEU A 6 19.74 5.29 -15.69
C LEU A 6 20.91 4.62 -14.95
N LYS A 7 22.00 5.34 -14.66
CA LYS A 7 23.15 4.82 -13.92
C LYS A 7 22.89 4.78 -12.41
N GLU A 8 21.96 5.59 -11.93
CA GLU A 8 21.59 5.71 -10.52
C GLU A 8 20.46 4.76 -10.12
N VAL A 9 19.83 4.11 -11.11
CA VAL A 9 18.75 3.14 -10.89
C VAL A 9 19.19 2.09 -9.87
N PRO A 10 18.40 1.88 -8.79
CA PRO A 10 18.73 0.90 -7.78
C PRO A 10 18.95 -0.48 -8.41
N LYS A 11 19.94 -1.21 -7.89
CA LYS A 11 20.14 -2.63 -8.27
C LYS A 11 18.82 -3.39 -8.12
N ILE A 12 18.52 -4.28 -9.06
CA ILE A 12 17.27 -5.05 -9.11
C ILE A 12 16.91 -5.75 -7.79
N LYS A 13 17.91 -6.15 -6.98
CA LYS A 13 17.70 -6.75 -5.65
C LYS A 13 17.04 -5.83 -4.63
N LYS A 14 17.06 -4.51 -4.87
CA LYS A 14 16.41 -3.47 -4.05
C LYS A 14 15.02 -3.11 -4.54
N TRP A 15 14.59 -3.65 -5.69
CA TRP A 15 13.25 -3.44 -6.20
C TRP A 15 12.26 -4.30 -5.40
N PRO A 16 10.97 -3.91 -5.34
CA PRO A 16 9.96 -4.72 -4.69
C PRO A 16 9.84 -6.09 -5.37
N ASN A 17 9.76 -7.15 -4.58
CA ASN A 17 9.41 -8.48 -5.07
C ASN A 17 7.90 -8.69 -4.93
N PHE A 18 7.33 -9.54 -5.79
CA PHE A 18 5.91 -9.87 -5.77
C PHE A 18 5.72 -11.39 -5.78
N SER A 19 5.06 -11.92 -4.75
CA SER A 19 4.84 -13.36 -4.58
C SER A 19 3.42 -13.81 -4.96
N GLY A 20 2.48 -12.87 -4.92
CA GLY A 20 1.06 -13.09 -5.10
C GLY A 20 0.37 -13.76 -3.91
N GLU A 21 1.01 -13.80 -2.73
CA GLU A 21 0.53 -14.50 -1.53
C GLU A 21 0.30 -13.58 -0.32
N GLY A 22 0.83 -12.35 -0.30
CA GLY A 22 0.63 -11.41 0.81
C GLY A 22 -0.63 -10.54 0.65
N GLU A 23 -1.21 -10.10 1.77
CA GLU A 23 -2.44 -9.29 1.82
C GLU A 23 -2.33 -7.99 1.02
N TYR A 24 -1.16 -7.33 1.06
CA TYR A 24 -0.90 -6.07 0.36
C TYR A 24 0.20 -6.18 -0.71
N ASP A 25 0.63 -7.40 -1.02
CA ASP A 25 1.78 -7.70 -1.90
C ASP A 25 1.65 -7.02 -3.27
N HIS A 26 0.45 -7.02 -3.85
CA HIS A 26 0.18 -6.39 -5.14
C HIS A 26 0.22 -4.85 -5.08
N MET A 27 -0.15 -4.23 -3.96
CA MET A 27 -0.13 -2.77 -3.79
C MET A 27 1.27 -2.27 -3.50
N GLU A 28 1.98 -2.92 -2.58
CA GLU A 28 3.38 -2.60 -2.29
C GLU A 28 4.23 -2.73 -3.55
N PHE A 29 4.03 -3.81 -4.31
CA PHE A 29 4.72 -3.99 -5.58
C PHE A 29 4.37 -2.91 -6.60
N THR A 30 3.08 -2.69 -6.89
CA THR A 30 2.69 -1.72 -7.94
C THR A 30 3.09 -0.30 -7.59
N ARG A 31 2.96 0.13 -6.34
CA ARG A 31 3.40 1.46 -5.88
C ARG A 31 4.92 1.59 -5.92
N GLY A 32 5.66 0.58 -5.44
CA GLY A 32 7.11 0.62 -5.46
C GLY A 32 7.67 0.70 -6.88
N ILE A 33 7.05 0.00 -7.84
CA ILE A 33 7.43 0.11 -9.26
C ILE A 33 7.10 1.49 -9.84
N GLU A 34 5.93 2.07 -9.54
CA GLU A 34 5.59 3.43 -9.98
C GLU A 34 6.60 4.45 -9.45
N MET A 35 6.91 4.42 -8.15
CA MET A 35 7.89 5.33 -7.54
C MET A 35 9.26 5.25 -8.24
N ILE A 36 9.79 4.04 -8.46
CA ILE A 36 11.08 3.86 -9.16
C ILE A 36 10.97 4.32 -10.62
N LYS A 37 9.84 4.05 -11.29
CA LYS A 37 9.64 4.44 -12.68
C LYS A 37 9.57 5.96 -12.83
N GLU A 38 8.91 6.65 -11.91
CA GLU A 38 8.80 8.11 -11.88
C GLU A 38 10.12 8.77 -11.52
N GLU A 39 10.78 8.33 -10.44
CA GLU A 39 12.02 8.93 -9.93
C GLU A 39 13.18 8.82 -10.93
N PHE A 40 13.25 7.72 -11.69
CA PHE A 40 14.32 7.46 -12.66
C PHE A 40 13.86 7.55 -14.12
N GLU A 41 12.65 8.07 -14.38
CA GLU A 41 12.04 8.20 -15.72
C GLU A 41 12.15 6.92 -16.57
N LEU A 42 11.92 5.75 -15.96
CA LEU A 42 12.22 4.49 -16.61
C LEU A 42 11.25 4.19 -17.77
N PRO A 43 11.79 3.80 -18.95
CA PRO A 43 10.99 3.19 -19.99
C PRO A 43 10.29 1.94 -19.46
N GLU A 44 9.00 1.77 -19.77
CA GLU A 44 8.21 0.64 -19.29
C GLU A 44 8.83 -0.72 -19.68
N ARG A 45 9.50 -0.80 -20.84
CA ARG A 45 10.20 -2.00 -21.28
C ARG A 45 11.30 -2.45 -20.31
N LEU A 46 12.00 -1.50 -19.66
CA LEU A 46 13.01 -1.85 -18.66
C LEU A 46 12.38 -2.38 -17.37
N VAL A 47 11.18 -1.91 -17.02
CA VAL A 47 10.41 -2.44 -15.89
C VAL A 47 9.96 -3.88 -16.21
N THR A 48 9.30 -4.09 -17.35
CA THR A 48 8.73 -5.39 -17.69
C THR A 48 9.77 -6.45 -18.05
N ALA A 49 10.98 -6.06 -18.45
CA ALA A 49 12.11 -6.98 -18.62
C ALA A 49 12.59 -7.61 -17.30
N ARG A 50 12.31 -6.96 -16.15
CA ARG A 50 12.76 -7.40 -14.83
C ARG A 50 11.78 -8.35 -14.14
N PHE A 51 10.56 -8.52 -14.66
CA PHE A 51 9.50 -9.31 -14.02
C PHE A 51 9.86 -10.76 -13.75
N ASN A 52 10.67 -11.36 -14.60
CA ASN A 52 11.14 -12.72 -14.37
C ASN A 52 11.91 -12.87 -13.04
N THR A 53 12.60 -11.81 -12.62
CA THR A 53 13.35 -11.76 -11.35
C THR A 53 12.50 -11.28 -10.19
N LEU A 54 11.62 -10.30 -10.43
CA LEU A 54 10.81 -9.66 -9.38
C LEU A 54 9.63 -10.52 -8.95
N PHE A 55 9.15 -11.40 -9.81
CA PHE A 55 8.04 -12.30 -9.49
C PHE A 55 8.53 -13.63 -8.94
N SER A 56 7.89 -14.07 -7.87
CA SER A 56 8.15 -15.35 -7.22
C SER A 56 6.85 -16.14 -7.02
N LYS A 57 6.98 -17.42 -6.65
CA LYS A 57 5.87 -18.30 -6.26
C LYS A 57 4.68 -18.28 -7.24
N SER A 58 3.47 -18.01 -6.75
CA SER A 58 2.23 -18.04 -7.53
C SER A 58 2.18 -16.94 -8.59
N ALA A 59 2.70 -15.75 -8.29
CA ALA A 59 2.81 -14.63 -9.22
C ALA A 59 3.74 -14.97 -10.40
N HIS A 60 4.86 -15.64 -10.15
CA HIS A 60 5.79 -16.04 -11.21
C HIS A 60 5.15 -17.01 -12.21
N ARG A 61 4.46 -18.05 -11.71
CA ARG A 61 3.76 -19.02 -12.59
C ARG A 61 2.69 -18.34 -13.44
N TRP A 62 1.91 -17.44 -12.83
CA TRP A 62 0.91 -16.67 -13.55
C TRP A 62 1.53 -15.77 -14.64
N TYR A 63 2.62 -15.09 -14.32
CA TYR A 63 3.33 -14.23 -15.27
C TYR A 63 3.84 -15.00 -16.48
N ILE A 64 4.51 -16.14 -16.29
CA ILE A 64 5.03 -16.94 -17.40
C ILE A 64 3.91 -17.33 -18.36
N LYS A 65 2.76 -17.78 -17.83
CA LYS A 65 1.58 -18.12 -18.63
C LYS A 65 1.09 -16.93 -19.45
N LEU A 66 0.81 -15.79 -18.81
CA LEU A 66 0.30 -14.61 -19.53
C LEU A 66 1.33 -14.05 -20.53
N ARG A 67 2.62 -14.15 -20.21
CA ARG A 67 3.69 -13.70 -21.09
C ARG A 67 3.79 -14.55 -22.36
N GLN A 68 3.50 -15.84 -22.27
CA GLN A 68 3.41 -16.74 -23.43
C GLN A 68 2.16 -16.44 -24.27
N GLU A 69 1.02 -16.15 -23.64
CA GLU A 69 -0.25 -15.90 -24.32
C GLU A 69 -0.31 -14.52 -25.01
N HIS A 70 0.19 -13.47 -24.34
CA HIS A 70 0.03 -12.08 -24.78
C HIS A 70 1.34 -11.41 -25.24
N GLY A 71 2.48 -12.11 -25.15
CA GLY A 71 3.78 -11.58 -25.56
C GLY A 71 4.25 -10.37 -24.76
N HIS A 72 5.02 -9.49 -25.38
CA HIS A 72 5.52 -8.27 -24.74
C HIS A 72 4.41 -7.26 -24.52
N GLN A 73 4.22 -6.83 -23.27
CA GLN A 73 3.20 -5.87 -22.88
C GLN A 73 3.79 -4.72 -22.05
N SER A 74 3.05 -3.61 -22.04
CA SER A 74 3.36 -2.37 -21.31
C SER A 74 3.28 -2.55 -19.79
N TRP A 75 3.95 -1.68 -19.02
CA TRP A 75 3.80 -1.69 -17.56
C TRP A 75 2.34 -1.43 -17.18
N THR A 76 1.73 -0.45 -17.84
CA THR A 76 0.32 -0.10 -17.65
C THR A 76 -0.62 -1.31 -17.81
N TRP A 77 -0.40 -2.15 -18.84
CA TRP A 77 -1.18 -3.38 -19.03
C TRP A 77 -0.98 -4.37 -17.87
N TRP A 78 0.27 -4.60 -17.47
CA TRP A 78 0.58 -5.52 -16.38
C TRP A 78 0.03 -5.05 -15.03
N LYS A 79 0.10 -3.75 -14.74
CA LYS A 79 -0.48 -3.14 -13.54
C LYS A 79 -1.98 -3.44 -13.45
N THR A 80 -2.72 -3.22 -14.53
CA THR A 80 -4.15 -3.55 -14.60
C THR A 80 -4.42 -5.03 -14.35
N TYR A 81 -3.66 -5.93 -14.97
CA TYR A 81 -3.85 -7.38 -14.78
C TYR A 81 -3.48 -7.86 -13.37
N ILE A 82 -2.44 -7.28 -12.76
CA ILE A 82 -2.06 -7.55 -11.37
C ILE A 82 -3.20 -7.12 -10.44
N ILE A 83 -3.70 -5.90 -10.61
CA ILE A 83 -4.82 -5.37 -9.81
C ILE A 83 -6.06 -6.25 -10.00
N ASN A 84 -6.47 -6.55 -11.23
CA ASN A 84 -7.67 -7.35 -11.48
C ASN A 84 -7.60 -8.76 -10.87
N LYS A 85 -6.41 -9.38 -10.84
CA LYS A 85 -6.25 -10.73 -10.31
C LYS A 85 -6.17 -10.75 -8.77
N TRP A 86 -5.41 -9.84 -8.18
CA TRP A 86 -5.08 -9.86 -6.76
C TRP A 86 -5.84 -8.84 -5.90
N ALA A 87 -6.36 -7.76 -6.49
CA ALA A 87 -7.29 -6.84 -5.85
C ALA A 87 -8.76 -7.28 -6.08
N ASN A 88 -9.04 -8.59 -5.99
CA ASN A 88 -10.40 -9.09 -6.18
C ASN A 88 -11.31 -8.76 -4.99
N ASP A 89 -12.63 -8.82 -5.20
CA ASP A 89 -13.64 -8.47 -4.19
C ASP A 89 -13.50 -9.28 -2.89
N ALA A 90 -12.98 -10.50 -2.95
CA ALA A 90 -12.75 -11.32 -1.76
C ALA A 90 -11.59 -10.76 -0.90
N LEU A 91 -10.54 -10.21 -1.50
CA LEU A 91 -9.50 -9.50 -0.76
C LEU A 91 -10.07 -8.21 -0.16
N ARG A 92 -10.79 -7.43 -0.96
CA ARG A 92 -11.44 -6.21 -0.48
C ARG A 92 -12.34 -6.49 0.73
N PHE A 93 -13.20 -7.49 0.63
CA PHE A 93 -14.08 -7.93 1.71
C PHE A 93 -13.31 -8.37 2.96
N LYS A 94 -12.21 -9.12 2.79
CA LYS A 94 -11.33 -9.51 3.90
C LYS A 94 -10.71 -8.29 4.60
N VAL A 95 -10.21 -7.33 3.83
CA VAL A 95 -9.60 -6.10 4.35
C VAL A 95 -10.64 -5.22 5.05
N GLU A 96 -11.84 -5.09 4.48
CA GLU A 96 -12.98 -4.40 5.10
C GLU A 96 -13.38 -5.08 6.42
N THR A 97 -13.52 -6.41 6.43
CA THR A 97 -13.86 -7.18 7.64
C THR A 97 -12.78 -7.06 8.72
N ALA A 98 -11.50 -7.14 8.33
CA ALA A 98 -10.38 -7.00 9.26
C ALA A 98 -10.32 -5.59 9.85
N PHE A 99 -10.56 -4.56 9.02
CA PHE A 99 -10.72 -3.19 9.50
C PHE A 99 -11.85 -3.13 10.52
N GLU A 100 -13.08 -3.53 10.17
CA GLU A 100 -14.27 -3.41 11.04
C GLU A 100 -14.21 -4.19 12.36
N SER A 101 -13.59 -5.38 12.35
CA SER A 101 -13.53 -6.26 13.52
C SER A 101 -12.45 -5.87 14.53
N GLU A 102 -11.34 -5.32 14.07
CA GLU A 102 -10.20 -4.97 14.92
C GLU A 102 -10.36 -3.56 15.51
N LYS A 103 -11.19 -3.46 16.55
CA LYS A 103 -11.42 -2.21 17.29
C LYS A 103 -10.19 -1.81 18.09
N PHE A 104 -9.76 -0.57 17.93
CA PHE A 104 -8.61 -0.01 18.63
C PHE A 104 -8.94 0.30 20.09
N ASN A 105 -8.23 -0.31 21.05
CA ASN A 105 -8.38 0.01 22.47
C ASN A 105 -7.26 0.95 22.94
N TYR A 106 -7.51 2.26 22.92
CA TYR A 106 -6.50 3.25 23.30
C TYR A 106 -5.99 3.14 24.75
N GLU A 107 -6.72 2.46 25.64
CA GLU A 107 -6.35 2.29 27.05
C GLU A 107 -5.40 1.11 27.26
N LYS A 108 -5.46 0.10 26.39
CA LYS A 108 -4.67 -1.14 26.50
C LYS A 108 -3.57 -1.23 25.43
N ASP A 109 -3.85 -0.74 24.24
CA ASP A 109 -3.01 -0.89 23.06
C ASP A 109 -2.39 0.46 22.72
N ARG A 110 -1.21 0.74 23.30
CA ARG A 110 -0.35 1.85 22.85
C ARG A 110 0.46 1.47 21.60
N ASP A 111 -0.11 0.64 20.74
CA ASP A 111 0.66 -0.03 19.71
C ASP A 111 0.50 0.71 18.39
N LEU A 112 1.40 1.68 18.21
CA LEU A 112 1.83 2.23 16.93
C LEU A 112 1.71 1.27 15.72
N PRO A 113 2.12 -0.01 15.84
CA PRO A 113 1.94 -1.00 14.77
C PRO A 113 0.48 -1.20 14.32
N GLN A 114 -0.48 -1.29 15.23
CA GLN A 114 -1.90 -1.49 14.88
C GLN A 114 -2.47 -0.26 14.16
N PHE A 115 -2.11 0.95 14.59
CA PHE A 115 -2.53 2.17 13.90
C PHE A 115 -1.97 2.20 12.47
N CYS A 116 -0.68 1.87 12.29
CA CYS A 116 -0.09 1.76 10.96
C CYS A 116 -0.79 0.70 10.11
N GLN A 117 -1.09 -0.47 10.67
CA GLN A 117 -1.81 -1.54 9.98
C GLN A 117 -3.22 -1.11 9.55
N GLN A 118 -3.98 -0.42 10.40
CA GLN A 118 -5.30 0.11 10.03
C GLN A 118 -5.20 1.21 8.97
N LYS A 119 -4.13 2.00 8.99
CA LYS A 119 -3.81 2.96 7.93
C LYS A 119 -3.58 2.24 6.60
N ASP A 120 -2.78 1.18 6.60
CA ASP A 120 -2.46 0.40 5.41
C ASP A 120 -3.71 -0.26 4.81
N ARG A 121 -4.61 -0.78 5.65
CA ARG A 121 -5.95 -1.28 5.25
C ARG A 121 -6.79 -0.21 4.57
N LEU A 122 -6.89 0.99 5.14
CA LEU A 122 -7.67 2.07 4.53
C LEU A 122 -7.04 2.57 3.23
N THR A 123 -5.71 2.65 3.17
CA THR A 123 -4.97 3.00 1.95
C THR A 123 -5.10 1.92 0.87
N ALA A 124 -5.37 0.67 1.26
CA ALA A 124 -5.69 -0.40 0.33
C ALA A 124 -7.12 -0.28 -0.25
N LEU A 125 -8.09 0.02 0.61
CA LEU A 125 -9.49 0.13 0.22
C LEU A 125 -9.81 1.44 -0.52
N TYR A 126 -9.13 2.52 -0.14
CA TYR A 126 -9.41 3.88 -0.57
C TYR A 126 -8.09 4.64 -0.81
N PRO A 127 -7.37 4.37 -1.93
CA PRO A 127 -6.07 4.97 -2.19
C PRO A 127 -6.10 6.50 -2.30
N ASP A 128 -7.22 7.07 -2.74
CA ASP A 128 -7.41 8.52 -2.89
C ASP A 128 -7.95 9.20 -1.61
N MET A 129 -8.07 8.46 -0.50
CA MET A 129 -8.53 9.02 0.77
C MET A 129 -7.48 9.96 1.36
N SER A 130 -7.90 11.19 1.68
CA SER A 130 -7.01 12.13 2.34
C SER A 130 -6.55 11.61 3.69
N GLU A 131 -5.32 11.95 4.08
CA GLU A 131 -4.73 11.55 5.37
C GLU A 131 -5.64 11.93 6.55
N PHE A 132 -6.27 13.10 6.48
CA PHE A 132 -7.29 13.54 7.44
C PHE A 132 -8.45 12.55 7.56
N MET A 133 -9.03 12.11 6.43
CA MET A 133 -10.15 11.19 6.42
C MET A 133 -9.73 9.79 6.89
N THR A 134 -8.52 9.36 6.54
CA THR A 134 -7.91 8.11 7.02
C THR A 134 -7.81 8.12 8.54
N HIS A 135 -7.17 9.14 9.12
CA HIS A 135 -7.04 9.28 10.58
C HIS A 135 -8.40 9.35 11.26
N ARG A 136 -9.36 10.09 10.71
CA ARG A 136 -10.72 10.18 11.24
C ARG A 136 -11.43 8.83 11.25
N LYS A 137 -11.27 8.02 10.20
CA LYS A 137 -11.88 6.67 10.13
C LYS A 137 -11.28 5.72 11.17
N ILE A 138 -9.96 5.74 11.36
CA ILE A 138 -9.29 4.94 12.41
C ILE A 138 -9.80 5.37 13.79
N LEU A 139 -9.84 6.68 14.08
CA LEU A 139 -10.31 7.19 15.37
C LEU A 139 -11.77 6.83 15.68
N ARG A 140 -12.63 6.72 14.65
CA ARG A 140 -14.01 6.24 14.82
C ARG A 140 -14.09 4.79 15.29
N GLN A 141 -13.08 3.97 15.00
CA GLN A 141 -13.04 2.59 15.47
C GLN A 141 -12.71 2.46 16.96
N CYS A 142 -12.07 3.48 17.55
CA CYS A 142 -11.73 3.48 18.97
C CYS A 142 -12.97 3.52 19.89
N GLY A 143 -14.11 4.01 19.38
CA GLY A 143 -15.33 4.20 20.17
C GLY A 143 -15.17 5.22 21.32
N GLY A 144 -16.30 5.58 21.95
CA GLY A 144 -16.32 6.32 23.22
C GLY A 144 -15.84 7.79 23.17
N ASP A 145 -15.40 8.30 24.33
CA ASP A 145 -15.02 9.69 24.57
C ASP A 145 -13.74 10.14 23.86
N LEU A 146 -13.03 9.23 23.17
CA LEU A 146 -11.81 9.55 22.44
C LEU A 146 -12.10 10.42 21.20
N GLU A 147 -13.10 10.06 20.40
CA GLU A 147 -13.51 10.87 19.23
C GLU A 147 -13.95 12.27 19.69
N ASN A 148 -14.67 12.36 20.81
CA ASN A 148 -15.10 13.61 21.40
C ASN A 148 -13.95 14.41 22.02
N SER A 149 -12.97 13.74 22.63
CA SER A 149 -11.77 14.36 23.21
C SER A 149 -10.82 14.90 22.15
N VAL A 150 -10.69 14.21 21.00
CA VAL A 150 -9.98 14.73 19.82
C VAL A 150 -10.73 15.94 19.27
N LYS A 151 -12.03 15.80 18.94
CA LYS A 151 -12.84 16.88 18.37
C LYS A 151 -12.85 18.15 19.23
N ARG A 152 -12.90 18.02 20.56
CA ARG A 152 -12.91 19.16 21.51
C ARG A 152 -11.57 19.90 21.59
N ARG A 153 -10.46 19.27 21.22
CA ARG A 153 -9.11 19.87 21.33
C ARG A 153 -8.55 20.40 20.00
N THR A 154 -9.25 20.19 18.88
CA THR A 154 -8.75 20.57 17.54
C THR A 154 -9.72 21.48 16.79
N THR A 155 -9.27 22.69 16.47
CA THR A 155 -9.81 23.52 15.37
C THR A 155 -9.01 23.36 14.07
N GLU A 156 -7.78 22.83 14.10
CA GLU A 156 -6.93 22.67 12.91
C GLU A 156 -6.15 21.33 12.89
N LYS A 157 -6.14 20.72 11.68
CA LYS A 157 -5.30 19.64 11.12
C LYS A 157 -4.84 18.46 12.02
N TYR A 158 -5.34 17.27 11.67
CA TYR A 158 -5.02 15.95 12.20
C TYR A 158 -3.70 15.39 11.63
N SER A 159 -2.54 15.96 12.00
CA SER A 159 -1.26 15.33 11.63
C SER A 159 -1.01 14.07 12.46
N LYS A 160 -0.34 13.08 11.86
CA LYS A 160 0.07 11.85 12.55
C LYS A 160 0.83 12.18 13.83
N GLU A 161 1.78 13.11 13.77
CA GLU A 161 2.63 13.54 14.89
C GLU A 161 1.83 14.17 16.03
N TYR A 162 0.70 14.83 15.74
CA TYR A 162 -0.15 15.45 16.75
C TYR A 162 -1.01 14.41 17.47
N ILE A 163 -1.59 13.46 16.74
CA ILE A 163 -2.30 12.31 17.32
C ILE A 163 -1.32 11.50 18.18
N MET A 164 -0.10 11.27 17.68
CA MET A 164 0.98 10.62 18.43
C MET A 164 1.34 11.36 19.73
N ASN A 165 1.53 12.68 19.67
CA ASN A 165 1.97 13.48 20.81
C ASN A 165 0.89 13.64 21.90
N ILE A 166 -0.40 13.66 21.55
CA ILE A 166 -1.49 13.75 22.55
C ILE A 166 -1.65 12.42 23.31
N TYR A 167 -1.53 11.29 22.63
CA TYR A 167 -1.96 10.00 23.18
C TYR A 167 -0.81 9.09 23.62
N TRP A 168 0.41 9.27 23.09
CA TRP A 168 1.52 8.35 23.33
C TRP A 168 2.75 8.95 24.01
N LYS A 169 2.77 10.27 24.29
CA LYS A 169 3.72 10.87 25.24
C LYS A 169 3.07 11.05 26.62
N LYS A 170 3.12 9.99 27.42
CA LYS A 170 3.26 10.04 28.88
C LYS A 170 4.06 8.83 29.32
#